data_AF-X1CSJ7-F1
#
_entry.id   AF-X1CSJ7-F1
#
_cell.length_a   1.000
_cell.length_b   1.000
_cell.length_c   1.000
_cell.angle_alpha   90.00
_cell.angle_beta   90.00
_cell.angle_gamma   90.00
#
_symmetry.space_group_name_H-M   'P 1'
#
loop_
_entity.id
_entity.type
_entity.pdbx_description
1 polymer ?
#
loop_
_entity_poly.entity_id
_entity_poly.type
_entity_poly.pdbx_seq_one_letter_code
_entity_poly.pdbx_strand_id
1 'polypeptide(L)'
;KKKFPKSSPDWLKKELGGNTHFDGFNYDLKMAFEYQGYQHYIFPNIYHQIYEDFLNQQNNDQKKRDLCNKYGIILIDVPYWVRI
;
A
#
# COMPACT_ATOMS: atom_id res chain seq x y z
N LYS A 1 2.98 -16.89 -17.55
CA LYS A 1 2.25 -15.93 -16.67
C LYS A 1 3.27 -15.26 -15.76
N LYS A 2 3.30 -13.92 -15.70
CA LYS A 2 4.13 -13.18 -14.74
C LYS A 2 3.50 -13.30 -13.34
N LYS A 3 4.31 -13.43 -12.30
CA LYS A 3 3.85 -13.60 -10.91
C LYS A 3 3.86 -12.26 -10.18
N PHE A 4 2.96 -12.11 -9.20
CA PHE A 4 2.90 -10.96 -8.28
C PHE A 4 2.94 -11.48 -6.84
N PRO A 5 4.10 -11.97 -6.36
CA PRO A 5 4.22 -12.37 -4.98
C PRO A 5 4.12 -11.15 -4.05
N LYS A 6 3.70 -11.40 -2.82
CA LYS A 6 3.89 -10.47 -1.70
C LYS A 6 5.37 -10.12 -1.60
N SER A 7 5.69 -8.83 -1.54
CA SER A 7 7.09 -8.37 -1.58
C SER A 7 7.32 -7.09 -0.79
N SER A 8 8.52 -6.97 -0.23
CA SER A 8 9.02 -5.75 0.40
C SER A 8 10.36 -5.36 -0.22
N PRO A 9 10.37 -4.65 -1.35
CA PRO A 9 11.60 -4.21 -1.99
C PRO A 9 12.48 -3.38 -1.03
N ASP A 10 13.81 -3.48 -1.17
CA ASP A 10 14.74 -2.81 -0.24
C ASP A 10 14.57 -1.28 -0.23
N TRP A 11 14.27 -0.68 -1.39
CA TRP A 11 13.98 0.74 -1.48
C TRP A 11 12.73 1.16 -0.69
N LEU A 12 11.71 0.29 -0.64
CA LEU A 12 10.48 0.54 0.10
C LEU A 12 10.78 0.57 1.61
N LYS A 13 11.50 -0.46 2.09
CA LYS A 13 11.90 -0.56 3.49
C LYS A 13 12.82 0.57 3.92
N LYS A 14 13.76 0.99 3.07
CA LYS A 14 14.71 2.05 3.40
C LYS A 14 14.04 3.41 3.60
N GLU A 15 13.02 3.70 2.80
CA GLU A 15 12.39 5.03 2.75
C GLU A 15 11.18 5.14 3.67
N LEU A 16 10.36 4.08 3.78
CA LEU A 16 9.18 4.05 4.66
C LEU A 16 9.41 3.37 6.01
N GLY A 17 10.46 2.55 6.14
CA GLY A 17 10.71 1.78 7.35
C GLY A 17 9.71 0.65 7.59
N GLY A 18 9.89 -0.02 8.72
CA GLY A 18 8.96 -1.01 9.26
C GLY A 18 8.73 -2.25 8.39
N ASN A 19 7.59 -2.91 8.63
CA ASN A 19 7.16 -4.12 7.91
C ASN A 19 6.36 -3.80 6.64
N THR A 20 6.73 -2.74 5.93
CA THR A 20 6.03 -2.29 4.72
C THR A 20 6.25 -3.29 3.58
N HIS A 21 5.16 -3.71 2.94
CA HIS A 21 5.13 -4.62 1.80
C HIS A 21 4.04 -4.19 0.83
N PHE A 22 4.05 -4.79 -0.36
CA PHE A 22 2.92 -4.87 -1.28
C PHE A 22 2.30 -6.27 -1.21
N ASP A 23 1.00 -6.38 -1.42
CA ASP A 23 0.31 -7.68 -1.53
C ASP A 23 0.73 -8.44 -2.80
N GLY A 24 1.03 -7.71 -3.87
CA GLY A 24 1.61 -8.25 -5.09
C GLY A 24 2.57 -7.27 -5.76
N PHE A 25 3.76 -7.71 -6.12
CA PHE A 25 4.75 -6.88 -6.82
C PHE A 25 5.43 -7.62 -7.96
N ASN A 26 5.60 -6.96 -9.10
CA ASN A 26 6.40 -7.45 -10.21
C ASN A 26 7.36 -6.37 -10.70
N TYR A 27 8.65 -6.60 -10.50
CA TYR A 27 9.70 -5.65 -10.88
C TYR A 27 9.81 -5.47 -12.40
N ASP A 28 9.75 -6.56 -13.17
CA ASP A 28 9.88 -6.51 -14.63
C ASP A 28 8.77 -5.66 -15.28
N LEU A 29 7.56 -5.78 -14.74
CA LEU A 29 6.39 -5.02 -15.21
C LEU A 29 6.29 -3.63 -14.56
N LYS A 30 7.16 -3.33 -13.59
CA LYS A 30 7.10 -2.12 -12.77
C LYS A 30 5.70 -1.88 -12.19
N MET A 31 5.09 -2.92 -11.64
CA MET A 31 3.72 -2.87 -11.11
C MET A 31 3.63 -3.44 -9.69
N ALA A 32 2.79 -2.80 -8.87
CA ALA A 32 2.42 -3.24 -7.53
C ALA A 32 0.90 -3.21 -7.36
N PHE A 33 0.38 -4.09 -6.52
CA PHE A 33 -1.03 -4.13 -6.11
C PHE A 33 -1.13 -4.15 -4.58
N GLU A 34 -2.13 -3.45 -4.06
CA GLU A 34 -2.51 -3.50 -2.66
C GLU A 34 -4.02 -3.52 -2.51
N TYR A 35 -4.51 -4.37 -1.61
CA TYR A 35 -5.91 -4.40 -1.25
C TYR A 35 -6.15 -3.49 -0.04
N GLN A 36 -6.92 -2.44 -0.25
CA GLN A 36 -7.20 -1.42 0.76
C GLN A 36 -8.48 -1.78 1.51
N GLY A 37 -8.34 -2.18 2.77
CA GLY A 37 -9.46 -2.53 3.65
C GLY A 37 -10.35 -1.33 4.01
N TYR A 38 -11.54 -1.58 4.53
CA TYR A 38 -12.49 -0.50 4.86
C TYR A 38 -11.93 0.50 5.89
N GLN A 39 -11.00 0.07 6.74
CA GLN A 39 -10.36 0.93 7.73
C GLN A 39 -9.56 2.07 7.11
N HIS A 40 -9.11 1.93 5.85
CA HIS A 40 -8.39 2.99 5.13
C HIS A 40 -9.32 4.13 4.66
N TYR A 41 -10.64 3.89 4.63
CA TYR A 41 -11.61 4.82 4.05
C TYR A 41 -12.62 5.37 5.05
N ILE A 42 -12.88 4.66 6.14
CA ILE A 42 -13.97 4.98 7.07
C ILE A 42 -13.42 5.14 8.49
N PHE A 43 -13.74 6.26 9.12
CA PHE A 43 -13.59 6.49 10.55
C PHE A 43 -14.95 6.94 11.13
N PRO A 44 -15.34 6.53 12.35
CA PRO A 44 -14.63 5.63 13.26
C PRO A 44 -14.64 4.16 12.77
N ASN A 45 -13.64 3.38 13.18
CA ASN A 45 -13.58 1.95 12.92
C ASN A 45 -12.89 1.22 14.09
N ILE A 46 -12.91 -0.12 14.08
CA ILE A 46 -12.35 -0.93 15.19
C ILE A 46 -10.81 -0.95 15.24
N TYR A 47 -10.13 -0.50 14.18
CA TYR A 47 -8.67 -0.54 14.06
C TYR A 47 -8.01 0.76 14.52
N HIS A 48 -8.66 1.90 14.32
CA HIS A 48 -8.17 3.21 14.75
C HIS A 48 -8.94 3.67 15.99
N GLN A 49 -8.24 3.71 17.13
CA GLN A 49 -8.83 4.17 18.40
C GLN A 49 -9.03 5.70 18.40
N ILE A 50 -8.14 6.42 17.71
CA ILE A 50 -8.17 7.88 17.58
C ILE A 50 -8.07 8.29 16.11
N TYR A 51 -8.52 9.52 15.80
CA TYR A 51 -8.57 10.02 14.43
C TYR A 51 -7.17 10.22 13.83
N GLU A 52 -6.18 10.53 14.68
CA GLU A 52 -4.78 10.67 14.29
C GLU A 52 -4.21 9.38 13.70
N ASP A 53 -4.60 8.21 14.20
CA ASP A 53 -4.14 6.92 13.65
C ASP A 53 -4.68 6.70 12.24
N PHE A 54 -5.95 7.05 12.01
CA PHE A 54 -6.57 7.00 10.69
C PHE A 54 -5.89 7.96 9.71
N LEU A 55 -5.55 9.18 10.14
CA LEU A 55 -4.79 10.13 9.33
C LEU A 55 -3.37 9.65 9.05
N ASN A 56 -2.72 9.03 10.04
CA ASN A 56 -1.38 8.44 9.86
C ASN A 56 -1.41 7.31 8.84
N GLN A 57 -2.44 6.47 8.84
CA GLN A 57 -2.60 5.42 7.82
C GLN A 57 -2.73 6.02 6.42
N GLN A 58 -3.63 7.00 6.23
CA GLN A 58 -3.79 7.69 4.93
C GLN A 58 -2.49 8.36 4.47
N ASN A 59 -1.73 8.98 5.39
CA ASN A 59 -0.45 9.59 5.09
C ASN A 59 0.60 8.54 4.67
N ASN A 60 0.63 7.38 5.32
CA ASN A 60 1.53 6.29 4.94
C ASN A 60 1.18 5.71 3.56
N ASP A 61 -0.10 5.56 3.25
CA ASP A 61 -0.57 5.15 1.92
C ASP A 61 -0.15 6.17 0.85
N GLN A 62 -0.29 7.48 1.15
CA GLN A 62 0.16 8.53 0.23
C GLN A 62 1.68 8.49 0.01
N LYS A 63 2.49 8.40 1.07
CA LYS A 63 3.94 8.28 0.93
C LYS A 63 4.35 7.06 0.11
N LYS A 64 3.61 5.95 0.24
CA LYS A 64 3.85 4.74 -0.57
C LYS A 64 3.56 4.99 -2.05
N ARG A 65 2.48 5.69 -2.39
CA ARG A 65 2.19 6.13 -3.78
C ARG A 65 3.30 7.01 -4.32
N ASP A 66 3.74 7.99 -3.53
CA ASP A 66 4.81 8.92 -3.93
C ASP A 66 6.12 8.18 -4.17
N LEU A 67 6.42 7.20 -3.32
CA LEU A 67 7.61 6.36 -3.48
C LEU A 67 7.51 5.47 -4.72
N CYS A 68 6.35 4.86 -5.00
CA CYS A 68 6.14 4.12 -6.23
C CYS A 68 6.38 5.00 -7.46
N ASN A 69 5.82 6.22 -7.48
CA ASN A 69 6.05 7.19 -8.53
C ASN A 69 7.54 7.54 -8.69
N LYS A 70 8.26 7.79 -7.59
CA LYS A 70 9.70 8.07 -7.58
C LYS A 70 10.52 6.94 -8.21
N TYR A 71 10.14 5.69 -7.98
CA TYR A 71 10.83 4.51 -8.53
C TYR A 71 10.27 4.03 -9.88
N GLY A 72 9.30 4.76 -10.46
CA GLY A 72 8.67 4.42 -11.73
C GLY A 72 7.84 3.13 -11.67
N ILE A 73 7.27 2.82 -10.50
CA ILE A 73 6.36 1.71 -10.26
C ILE A 73 4.91 2.21 -10.34
N ILE A 74 4.08 1.53 -11.12
CA ILE A 74 2.63 1.74 -11.13
C ILE A 74 2.05 1.00 -9.93
N LEU A 75 1.49 1.74 -8.97
CA LEU A 75 0.75 1.18 -7.83
C LEU A 75 -0.75 1.18 -8.14
N ILE A 76 -1.37 0.01 -8.02
CA ILE A 76 -2.81 -0.18 -8.18
C ILE A 76 -3.40 -0.52 -6.82
N ASP A 77 -4.20 0.40 -6.29
CA ASP A 77 -4.97 0.18 -5.08
C ASP A 77 -6.34 -0.39 -5.42
N VAL A 78 -6.64 -1.53 -4.82
CA VAL A 78 -7.91 -2.22 -4.97
C VAL A 78 -8.73 -1.96 -3.70
N PRO A 79 -9.74 -1.08 -3.75
CA PRO A 79 -10.53 -0.78 -2.58
C PRO A 79 -11.44 -1.96 -2.20
N TYR A 80 -11.79 -2.06 -0.91
CA TYR A 80 -12.50 -3.21 -0.36
C TYR A 80 -13.88 -3.53 -0.96
N TRP A 81 -14.50 -2.56 -1.64
CA TRP A 81 -15.79 -2.76 -2.31
C TRP A 81 -15.66 -3.41 -3.70
N VAL A 82 -14.44 -3.58 -4.21
CA VAL A 82 -14.18 -4.38 -5.41
C VAL A 82 -14.24 -5.86 -5.05
N ARG A 83 -15.17 -6.59 -5.66
CA ARG A 83 -15.26 -8.05 -5.51
C ARG A 83 -14.16 -8.71 -6.34
N ILE A 84 -13.35 -9.53 -5.68
CA ILE A 84 -12.25 -10.31 -6.28
C ILE A 84 -12.68 -11.76 -6.44
#